data_AF-A0A8G1W179-F1
#
_entry.id   AF-A0A8G1W179-F1
#
_cell.length_a   1.000
_cell.length_b   1.000
_cell.length_c   1.000
_cell.angle_alpha   90.00
_cell.angle_beta   90.00
_cell.angle_gamma   90.00
#
_symmetry.space_group_name_H-M   'P 1'
#
loop_
_entity.id
_entity.type
_entity.pdbx_description
1 polymer ?
#
loop_
_entity_poly.entity_id
_entity_poly.type
_entity_poly.pdbx_seq_one_letter_code
_entity_poly.pdbx_strand_id
1 'polypeptide(L)'
;MEPTNPRDNPLCWILPGFETSWRINLRMVLELLLNKGQTHPDWTATMIAFAENPTKIQFEAAGEDDFSAKDLVAEGLRLYPPTKRIYRAFEWEENGARHSDTFDADVEALGGAPFECPAKAVFGPRMIALVVGLLVDIVQMGNGWRVVDKDENGANDVFCEERLKNDRGSYEELFLVRAAGGV
;
A
#
# COMPACT_ATOMS: atom_id res chain seq x y z
N MET A 1 -2.12 -11.15 -32.40
CA MET A 1 -0.67 -10.83 -32.35
C MET A 1 -0.46 -10.02 -31.09
N GLU A 2 0.27 -10.56 -30.13
CA GLU A 2 0.64 -9.83 -28.91
C GLU A 2 1.58 -8.68 -29.32
N PRO A 3 1.35 -7.44 -28.84
CA PRO A 3 2.22 -6.31 -29.21
C PRO A 3 3.66 -6.63 -28.78
N THR A 4 4.58 -6.74 -29.73
CA THR A 4 6.00 -7.05 -29.47
C THR A 4 6.74 -5.88 -28.81
N ASN A 5 6.16 -4.69 -28.84
CA ASN A 5 6.66 -3.53 -28.12
C ASN A 5 5.93 -3.42 -26.76
N PRO A 6 6.64 -3.60 -25.63
CA PRO A 6 6.06 -3.51 -24.29
C PRO A 6 5.34 -2.18 -24.01
N ARG A 7 5.73 -1.10 -24.69
CA ARG A 7 5.08 0.21 -24.52
C ARG A 7 3.68 0.26 -25.09
N ASP A 8 3.40 -0.55 -26.10
CA ASP A 8 2.11 -0.65 -26.78
C ASP A 8 1.21 -1.71 -26.14
N ASN A 9 1.73 -2.48 -25.18
CA ASN A 9 0.96 -3.46 -24.42
C ASN A 9 0.33 -2.80 -23.17
N PRO A 10 -1.00 -2.64 -23.11
CA PRO A 10 -1.67 -2.05 -21.95
C PRO A 10 -1.42 -2.81 -20.64
N LEU A 11 -1.14 -4.12 -20.70
CA LEU A 11 -0.84 -4.93 -19.51
C LEU A 11 0.47 -4.51 -18.83
N CYS A 12 1.44 -3.99 -19.59
CA CYS A 12 2.70 -3.49 -19.04
C CYS A 12 2.50 -2.22 -18.18
N TRP A 13 1.37 -1.52 -18.33
CA TRP A 13 1.01 -0.36 -17.51
C TRP A 13 0.13 -0.75 -16.32
N ILE A 14 -0.81 -1.67 -16.53
CA ILE A 14 -1.81 -2.05 -15.52
C ILE A 14 -1.21 -2.97 -14.45
N LEU A 15 -0.49 -4.03 -14.85
CA LEU A 15 -0.03 -5.06 -13.92
C LEU A 15 0.93 -4.50 -12.86
N PRO A 16 1.94 -3.68 -13.19
CA PRO A 16 2.83 -3.12 -12.17
C PRO A 16 2.07 -2.20 -11.20
N GLY A 17 1.12 -1.41 -11.69
CA GLY A 17 0.31 -0.51 -10.86
C GLY A 17 -0.61 -1.28 -9.91
N PHE A 18 -1.27 -2.32 -10.38
CA PHE A 18 -2.10 -3.18 -9.55
C PHE A 18 -1.27 -3.92 -8.50
N GLU A 19 -0.19 -4.58 -8.90
CA GLU A 19 0.65 -5.37 -8.00
C GLU A 19 1.29 -4.51 -6.90
N THR A 20 1.76 -3.30 -7.24
CA THR A 20 2.39 -2.40 -6.27
C THR A 20 1.37 -1.74 -5.34
N SER A 21 0.22 -1.30 -5.87
CA SER A 21 -0.83 -0.66 -5.07
C SER A 21 -1.47 -1.66 -4.10
N TRP A 22 -1.83 -2.87 -4.55
CA TRP A 22 -2.47 -3.84 -3.66
C TRP A 22 -1.58 -4.22 -2.48
N ARG A 23 -0.26 -4.26 -2.69
CA ARG A 23 0.69 -4.53 -1.61
C ARG A 23 0.54 -3.54 -0.46
N ILE A 24 0.63 -2.23 -0.73
CA ILE A 24 0.50 -1.21 0.32
C ILE A 24 -0.91 -1.18 0.91
N ASN A 25 -1.95 -1.26 0.08
CA ASN A 25 -3.34 -1.26 0.55
C ASN A 25 -3.60 -2.37 1.57
N LEU A 26 -3.18 -3.60 1.26
CA LEU A 26 -3.38 -4.74 2.16
C LEU A 26 -2.66 -4.54 3.50
N ARG A 27 -1.40 -4.08 3.51
CA ARG A 27 -0.66 -3.89 4.77
C ARG A 27 -1.29 -2.81 5.63
N MET A 28 -1.73 -1.70 5.03
CA MET A 28 -2.41 -0.65 5.76
C MET A 28 -3.75 -1.13 6.34
N VAL A 29 -4.54 -1.90 5.60
CA VAL A 29 -5.77 -2.50 6.12
C VAL A 29 -5.48 -3.42 7.31
N LEU A 30 -4.48 -4.30 7.20
CA LEU A 30 -4.10 -5.19 8.30
C LEU A 30 -3.59 -4.42 9.53
N GLU A 31 -2.81 -3.35 9.35
CA GLU A 31 -2.37 -2.49 10.46
C GLU A 31 -3.55 -1.84 11.19
N LEU A 32 -4.50 -1.29 10.43
CA LEU A 32 -5.65 -0.59 10.99
C LEU A 32 -6.67 -1.53 11.63
N LEU A 33 -6.83 -2.76 11.11
CA LEU A 33 -7.82 -3.70 11.62
C LEU A 33 -7.29 -4.62 12.73
N LEU A 34 -6.04 -5.06 12.63
CA LEU A 34 -5.54 -6.21 13.40
C LEU A 34 -4.30 -5.91 14.25
N ASN A 35 -3.69 -4.73 14.11
CA ASN A 35 -2.48 -4.38 14.86
C ASN A 35 -2.64 -3.00 15.51
N LYS A 36 -1.91 -1.97 15.08
CA LYS A 36 -1.90 -0.66 15.74
C LYS A 36 -3.25 0.05 15.74
N GLY A 37 -4.12 -0.20 14.78
CA GLY A 37 -5.46 0.40 14.78
C GLY A 37 -6.40 -0.15 15.88
N GLN A 38 -6.07 -1.27 16.53
CA GLN A 38 -6.78 -1.72 17.73
C GLN A 38 -6.47 -0.85 18.95
N THR A 39 -5.27 -0.26 19.01
CA THR A 39 -4.87 0.68 20.06
C THR A 39 -5.12 2.14 19.68
N HIS A 40 -5.27 2.43 18.38
CA HIS A 40 -5.50 3.75 17.81
C HIS A 40 -6.74 3.78 16.90
N PRO A 41 -7.96 3.77 17.46
CA PRO A 41 -9.20 3.81 16.68
C PRO A 41 -9.35 5.10 15.84
N ASP A 42 -8.72 6.18 16.28
CA ASP A 42 -8.56 7.47 15.61
C ASP A 42 -7.92 7.36 14.21
N TRP A 43 -6.97 6.42 14.01
CA TRP A 43 -6.34 6.20 12.70
C TRP A 43 -7.35 5.65 11.70
N THR A 44 -8.16 4.71 12.16
CA THR A 44 -9.25 4.13 11.37
C THR A 44 -10.30 5.19 11.05
N ALA A 45 -10.75 5.95 12.06
CA ALA A 45 -11.74 7.01 11.88
C ALA A 45 -11.26 8.05 10.85
N THR A 46 -9.98 8.44 10.89
CA THR A 46 -9.38 9.37 9.93
C THR A 46 -9.46 8.85 8.49
N MET A 47 -9.18 7.57 8.28
CA MET A 47 -9.22 6.94 6.95
C MET A 47 -10.66 6.79 6.42
N ILE A 48 -11.61 6.45 7.31
CA ILE A 48 -13.03 6.36 6.97
C ILE A 48 -13.58 7.76 6.60
N ALA A 49 -13.30 8.77 7.42
CA ALA A 49 -13.74 10.15 7.17
C ALA A 49 -13.20 10.69 5.84
N PHE A 50 -11.96 10.33 5.47
CA PHE A 50 -11.44 10.64 4.14
C PHE A 50 -12.20 9.90 3.03
N ALA A 51 -12.49 8.61 3.20
CA ALA A 51 -13.19 7.83 2.18
C ALA A 51 -14.63 8.32 1.93
N GLU A 52 -15.32 8.84 2.95
CA GLU A 52 -16.64 9.46 2.83
C GLU A 52 -16.62 10.75 2.01
N ASN A 53 -15.56 11.55 2.13
CA ASN A 53 -15.40 12.81 1.41
C ASN A 53 -13.97 12.98 0.84
N PRO A 54 -13.61 12.27 -0.25
CA PRO A 54 -12.22 12.09 -0.69
C PRO A 54 -11.67 13.28 -1.47
N THR A 55 -11.69 14.46 -0.86
CA THR A 55 -11.14 15.70 -1.43
C THR A 55 -9.67 15.89 -1.05
N LYS A 56 -8.94 16.71 -1.80
CA LYS A 56 -7.55 17.05 -1.43
C LYS A 56 -7.47 17.72 -0.05
N ILE A 57 -8.41 18.61 0.25
CA ILE A 57 -8.46 19.32 1.52
C ILE A 57 -8.63 18.31 2.67
N GLN A 58 -9.56 17.36 2.54
CA GLN A 58 -9.77 16.32 3.55
C GLN A 58 -8.56 15.40 3.69
N PHE A 59 -7.86 15.12 2.59
CA PHE A 59 -6.65 14.29 2.62
C PHE A 59 -5.50 14.91 3.42
N GLU A 60 -5.36 16.24 3.34
CA GLU A 60 -4.29 17.02 3.97
C GLU A 60 -4.71 17.60 5.34
N ALA A 61 -5.99 17.56 5.69
CA ALA A 61 -6.48 18.05 6.96
C ALA A 61 -6.02 17.12 8.10
N ALA A 62 -5.38 17.71 9.11
CA ALA A 62 -5.09 17.02 10.35
C ALA A 62 -6.41 16.69 11.07
N GLY A 63 -6.55 15.45 11.54
CA GLY A 63 -7.63 15.02 12.41
C GLY A 63 -7.48 15.58 13.83
N GLU A 64 -8.32 15.10 14.76
CA GLU A 64 -8.30 15.55 16.16
C GLU A 64 -6.95 15.31 16.86
N ASP A 65 -6.17 14.32 16.41
CA ASP A 65 -4.88 13.91 16.97
C ASP A 65 -3.65 14.38 16.17
N ASP A 66 -3.78 15.48 15.40
CA ASP A 66 -2.67 16.19 14.73
C ASP A 66 -1.98 15.43 13.57
N PHE A 67 -2.60 14.37 13.04
CA PHE A 67 -2.17 13.69 11.81
C PHE A 67 -3.30 13.59 10.78
N SER A 68 -2.94 13.54 9.49
CA SER A 68 -3.89 13.44 8.38
C SER A 68 -3.89 12.06 7.73
N ALA A 69 -4.89 11.77 6.89
CA ALA A 69 -4.88 10.57 6.03
C ALA A 69 -3.63 10.53 5.13
N LYS A 70 -3.10 11.69 4.72
CA LYS A 70 -1.83 11.80 4.00
C LYS A 70 -0.65 11.31 4.83
N ASP A 71 -0.60 11.66 6.11
CA ASP A 71 0.50 11.26 7.00
C ASP A 71 0.47 9.76 7.26
N LEU A 72 -0.72 9.18 7.48
CA LEU A 72 -0.88 7.73 7.61
C LEU A 72 -0.43 6.97 6.36
N VAL A 73 -0.77 7.47 5.16
CA VAL A 73 -0.34 6.85 3.90
C VAL A 73 1.16 7.02 3.68
N ALA A 74 1.71 8.20 3.99
CA ALA A 74 3.14 8.45 3.89
C ALA A 74 3.93 7.52 4.82
N GLU A 75 3.45 7.34 6.05
CA GLU A 75 4.05 6.44 7.03
C GLU A 75 3.90 4.97 6.60
N GLY A 76 2.73 4.59 6.08
CA GLY A 76 2.51 3.27 5.50
C GLY A 76 3.48 2.97 4.35
N LEU A 77 3.70 3.93 3.45
CA LEU A 77 4.65 3.78 2.34
C LEU A 77 6.11 3.74 2.81
N ARG A 78 6.44 4.43 3.91
CA ARG A 78 7.77 4.37 4.56
C ARG A 78 8.01 3.00 5.18
N LEU A 79 7.00 2.44 5.85
CA LEU A 79 7.09 1.14 6.50
C LEU A 79 6.98 -0.04 5.51
N TYR A 80 6.17 0.10 4.47
CA TYR A 80 5.85 -0.98 3.54
C TYR A 80 6.08 -0.55 2.09
N PRO A 81 7.32 -0.15 1.71
CA PRO A 81 7.61 0.29 0.35
C PRO A 81 7.31 -0.86 -0.63
N PRO A 82 6.41 -0.67 -1.61
CA PRO A 82 6.02 -1.74 -2.55
C PRO A 82 7.12 -2.19 -3.50
N THR A 83 8.16 -1.37 -3.63
CA THR A 83 9.39 -1.64 -4.38
C THR A 83 10.54 -1.37 -3.41
N LYS A 84 11.34 -2.40 -3.08
CA LYS A 84 12.42 -2.25 -2.09
C LYS A 84 13.68 -1.60 -2.67
N ARG A 85 14.02 -1.89 -3.94
CA ARG A 85 15.22 -1.37 -4.62
C ARG A 85 14.95 -0.92 -6.04
N ILE A 86 15.66 0.12 -6.48
CA ILE A 86 15.78 0.52 -7.88
C ILE A 86 17.23 0.33 -8.30
N TYR A 87 17.44 -0.27 -9.47
CA TYR A 87 18.75 -0.43 -10.09
C TYR A 87 18.96 0.66 -11.14
N ARG A 88 20.13 1.28 -11.13
CA ARG A 88 20.53 2.30 -12.11
C ARG A 88 21.84 1.88 -12.76
N ALA A 89 21.85 1.80 -14.09
CA ALA A 89 23.07 1.64 -14.87
C ALA A 89 23.52 3.02 -15.36
N PHE A 90 24.79 3.35 -15.14
CA PHE A 90 25.43 4.55 -15.68
C PHE A 90 26.40 4.11 -16.75
N GLU A 91 26.23 4.68 -17.94
CA GLU A 91 27.12 4.45 -19.07
C GLU A 91 27.88 5.72 -19.40
N TRP A 92 29.18 5.61 -19.60
CA TRP A 92 30.02 6.71 -20.04
C TRP A 92 31.10 6.22 -21.00
N GLU A 93 31.66 7.14 -21.78
CA GLU A 93 32.81 6.87 -22.63
C GLU A 93 34.06 7.49 -22.03
N GLU A 94 35.12 6.69 -21.91
CA GLU A 94 36.43 7.11 -21.44
C GLU A 94 37.48 6.58 -22.42
N ASN A 95 38.28 7.47 -23.01
CA ASN A 95 39.30 7.12 -24.00
C ASN A 95 38.81 6.25 -25.17
N GLY A 96 37.55 6.42 -25.59
CA GLY A 96 36.93 5.64 -26.68
C GLY A 96 36.47 4.23 -26.28
N ALA A 97 36.62 3.85 -25.00
CA ALA A 97 36.01 2.66 -24.42
C ALA A 97 34.70 3.02 -23.72
N ARG A 98 33.67 2.20 -23.93
CA ARG A 98 32.38 2.34 -23.23
C ARG A 98 32.44 1.59 -21.92
N HIS A 99 32.17 2.29 -20.83
CA HIS A 99 32.10 1.76 -19.48
C HIS A 99 30.65 1.76 -19.00
N SER A 100 30.28 0.78 -18.18
CA SER A 100 28.96 0.72 -17.56
C SER A 100 29.05 0.18 -16.14
N ASP A 101 28.54 0.92 -15.16
CA ASP A 101 28.42 0.49 -13.78
C ASP A 101 26.95 0.48 -13.35
N THR A 102 26.56 -0.56 -12.61
CA THR A 102 25.20 -0.68 -12.05
C THR A 102 25.24 -0.49 -10.55
N PHE A 103 24.41 0.43 -10.05
CA PHE A 103 24.24 0.71 -8.62
C PHE A 103 22.80 0.41 -8.21
N ASP A 104 22.62 -0.11 -7.01
CA ASP A 104 21.31 -0.22 -6.36
C ASP A 104 21.11 0.87 -5.32
N ALA A 105 19.88 1.38 -5.23
CA ALA A 105 19.46 2.32 -4.21
C ALA A 105 18.14 1.85 -3.58
N ASP A 106 18.00 2.08 -2.28
CA ASP A 106 16.72 1.89 -1.60
C ASP A 106 15.68 2.87 -2.17
N VAL A 107 14.46 2.40 -2.35
CA VAL A 107 13.39 3.24 -2.90
C VAL A 107 12.83 4.14 -1.82
N GLU A 108 13.02 5.44 -1.99
CA GLU A 108 12.26 6.47 -1.29
C GLU A 108 10.79 6.43 -1.74
N ALA A 109 10.02 5.44 -1.27
CA ALA A 109 8.58 5.13 -1.46
C ALA A 109 8.00 5.11 -2.89
N LEU A 110 8.40 6.05 -3.75
CA LEU A 110 7.92 6.39 -5.08
C LEU A 110 9.07 6.87 -6.00
N GLY A 111 10.34 6.62 -5.64
CA GLY A 111 11.53 6.93 -6.43
C GLY A 111 11.98 8.40 -6.34
N GLY A 112 13.23 8.67 -6.73
CA GLY A 112 13.84 10.01 -6.75
C GLY A 112 14.33 10.40 -8.14
N ALA A 113 14.53 11.71 -8.37
CA ALA A 113 14.97 12.24 -9.66
C ALA A 113 16.19 11.47 -10.24
N PRO A 114 16.26 11.28 -11.58
CA PRO A 114 15.31 11.71 -12.60
C PRO A 114 14.15 10.73 -12.86
N PHE A 115 14.08 9.61 -12.13
CA PHE A 115 13.08 8.54 -12.35
C PHE A 115 12.07 8.49 -11.21
N GLU A 116 11.23 9.51 -11.13
CA GLU A 116 10.12 9.57 -10.18
C GLU A 116 8.95 8.70 -10.66
N CYS A 117 8.24 8.09 -9.73
CA CYS A 117 6.98 7.44 -10.03
C CYS A 117 5.99 8.48 -10.58
N PRO A 118 5.38 8.27 -11.75
CA PRO A 118 4.42 9.21 -12.32
C PRO A 118 3.18 9.43 -11.44
N ALA A 119 2.89 8.52 -10.50
CA ALA A 119 1.81 8.64 -9.52
C ALA A 119 2.19 9.38 -8.22
N LYS A 120 3.44 9.86 -8.09
CA LYS A 120 4.04 10.34 -6.82
C LYS A 120 3.38 11.57 -6.22
N ALA A 121 2.86 12.49 -7.05
CA ALA A 121 2.56 13.84 -6.57
C ALA A 121 1.23 13.98 -5.80
N VAL A 122 0.15 13.27 -6.18
CA VAL A 122 -1.18 13.46 -5.57
C VAL A 122 -2.11 12.24 -5.72
N PHE A 123 -2.11 11.58 -6.89
CA PHE A 123 -3.11 10.57 -7.23
C PHE A 123 -2.91 9.25 -6.46
N GLY A 124 -1.69 8.70 -6.46
CA GLY A 124 -1.40 7.42 -5.83
C GLY A 124 -1.74 7.38 -4.33
N PRO A 125 -1.22 8.33 -3.52
CA PRO A 125 -1.52 8.36 -2.08
C PRO A 125 -3.00 8.50 -1.75
N ARG A 126 -3.75 9.32 -2.51
CA ARG A 126 -5.19 9.47 -2.31
C ARG A 126 -5.97 8.22 -2.69
N MET A 127 -5.58 7.52 -3.75
CA MET A 127 -6.19 6.25 -4.12
C MET A 127 -5.95 5.17 -3.06
N ILE A 128 -4.75 5.12 -2.48
CA ILE A 128 -4.46 4.23 -1.35
C ILE A 128 -5.38 4.56 -0.18
N ALA A 129 -5.47 5.85 0.21
CA ALA A 129 -6.33 6.25 1.31
C ALA A 129 -7.81 5.90 1.09
N LEU A 130 -8.30 6.09 -0.13
CA LEU A 130 -9.69 5.80 -0.49
C LEU A 130 -9.99 4.30 -0.39
N VAL A 131 -9.13 3.46 -0.96
CA VAL A 131 -9.32 2.01 -0.96
C VAL A 131 -9.18 1.46 0.45
N VAL A 132 -8.16 1.89 1.21
CA VAL A 132 -7.97 1.46 2.60
C VAL A 132 -9.15 1.90 3.47
N GLY A 133 -9.54 3.18 3.41
CA GLY A 133 -10.66 3.70 4.21
C GLY A 133 -11.97 2.98 3.93
N LEU A 134 -12.28 2.73 2.65
CA LEU A 134 -13.47 1.98 2.26
C LEU A 134 -13.44 0.52 2.75
N LEU A 135 -12.30 -0.17 2.62
CA LEU A 135 -12.17 -1.56 3.07
C LEU A 135 -12.30 -1.66 4.59
N VAL A 136 -11.68 -0.74 5.31
CA VAL A 136 -11.76 -0.69 6.77
C VAL A 136 -13.19 -0.39 7.22
N ASP A 137 -13.87 0.57 6.59
CA ASP A 137 -15.27 0.88 6.85
C ASP A 137 -16.16 -0.36 6.65
N ILE A 138 -16.06 -1.01 5.48
CA ILE A 138 -16.85 -2.20 5.17
C ILE A 138 -16.58 -3.34 6.15
N VAL A 139 -15.33 -3.54 6.59
CA VAL A 139 -15.00 -4.64 7.50
C VAL A 139 -15.40 -4.34 8.94
N GLN A 140 -15.30 -3.08 9.40
CA GLN A 140 -15.70 -2.70 10.77
C GLN A 140 -17.20 -2.46 10.93
N MET A 141 -17.83 -1.75 9.99
CA MET A 141 -19.28 -1.46 10.03
C MET A 141 -20.13 -2.55 9.38
N GLY A 142 -19.55 -3.34 8.48
CA GLY A 142 -20.24 -4.47 7.89
C GLY A 142 -20.41 -5.59 8.90
N ASN A 143 -21.59 -5.63 9.54
CA ASN A 143 -21.98 -6.66 10.49
C ASN A 143 -21.60 -8.07 9.98
N GLY A 144 -20.57 -8.66 10.61
CA GLY A 144 -20.19 -10.06 10.43
C GLY A 144 -18.89 -10.33 9.68
N TRP A 145 -18.13 -9.35 9.18
CA TRP A 145 -16.83 -9.67 8.58
C TRP A 145 -15.74 -9.86 9.65
N ARG A 146 -14.96 -10.94 9.53
CA ARG A 146 -13.77 -11.19 10.36
C ARG A 146 -12.62 -11.70 9.50
N VAL A 147 -11.39 -11.39 9.91
CA VAL A 147 -10.19 -11.94 9.28
C VAL A 147 -9.78 -13.20 10.04
N VAL A 148 -9.58 -14.29 9.31
CA VAL A 148 -9.11 -15.58 9.84
C VAL A 148 -7.89 -16.06 9.10
N ASP A 149 -7.10 -16.93 9.73
CA ASP A 149 -6.04 -17.67 9.05
C ASP A 149 -6.59 -18.92 8.32
N LYS A 150 -5.70 -19.69 7.69
CA LYS A 150 -6.04 -20.94 7.00
C LYS A 150 -6.67 -22.01 7.90
N ASP A 151 -6.47 -21.92 9.21
CA ASP A 151 -6.96 -22.86 10.21
C ASP A 151 -8.24 -22.31 10.89
N GLU A 152 -8.84 -21.26 10.32
CA GLU A 152 -10.02 -20.55 10.80
C GLU A 152 -9.86 -19.84 12.16
N ASN A 153 -8.62 -19.70 12.66
CA ASN A 153 -8.36 -18.97 13.88
C ASN A 153 -8.46 -17.47 13.63
N GLY A 154 -8.86 -16.71 14.66
CA GLY A 154 -8.89 -15.26 14.58
C GLY A 154 -7.50 -14.70 14.34
N ALA A 155 -7.34 -13.88 13.29
CA ALA A 155 -6.04 -13.35 12.92
C ALA A 155 -5.44 -12.37 13.96
N ASN A 156 -6.22 -11.94 14.96
CA ASN A 156 -5.76 -11.05 16.03
C ASN A 156 -4.60 -11.64 16.83
N ASP A 157 -4.56 -12.96 17.04
CA ASP A 157 -3.48 -13.62 17.79
C ASP A 157 -2.18 -13.74 16.96
N VAL A 158 -2.26 -13.51 15.65
CA VAL A 158 -1.11 -13.59 14.71
C VAL A 158 -0.31 -12.28 14.70
N PHE A 159 -0.92 -11.16 15.07
CA PHE A 159 -0.34 -9.82 14.98
C PHE A 159 -0.01 -9.27 16.37
N CYS A 160 1.06 -9.78 16.97
CA CYS A 160 1.48 -9.43 18.32
C CYS A 160 2.33 -8.13 18.34
N GLU A 161 1.72 -6.95 18.17
CA GLU A 161 2.32 -5.59 18.25
C GLU A 161 3.58 -5.29 17.39
N GLU A 162 4.12 -6.29 16.72
CA GLU A 162 5.29 -6.24 15.87
C GLU A 162 4.93 -5.71 14.47
N ARG A 163 5.95 -5.22 13.77
CA ARG A 163 5.80 -4.71 12.41
C ARG A 163 5.44 -5.84 11.44
N LEU A 164 4.49 -5.57 10.54
CA LEU A 164 4.11 -6.53 9.51
C LEU A 164 5.29 -6.89 8.57
N LYS A 165 5.30 -8.13 8.10
CA LYS A 165 6.26 -8.62 7.11
C LYS A 165 5.95 -7.98 5.75
N ASN A 166 6.98 -7.46 5.09
CA ASN A 166 6.87 -6.81 3.78
C ASN A 166 7.26 -7.74 2.60
N ASP A 167 7.16 -9.06 2.78
CA ASP A 167 7.49 -10.00 1.72
C ASP A 167 6.26 -10.32 0.87
N ARG A 168 6.49 -10.68 -0.40
CA ARG A 168 5.43 -10.82 -1.41
C ARG A 168 4.36 -11.83 -1.00
N GLY A 169 4.77 -13.00 -0.52
CA GLY A 169 3.88 -14.07 -0.10
C GLY A 169 3.50 -14.04 1.38
N SER A 170 3.80 -12.95 2.09
CA SER A 170 3.27 -12.77 3.44
C SER A 170 1.75 -12.63 3.37
N TYR A 171 1.05 -13.34 4.26
CA TYR A 171 -0.41 -13.26 4.42
C TYR A 171 -1.26 -13.91 3.33
N GLU A 172 -0.69 -14.76 2.47
CA GLU A 172 -1.44 -15.57 1.50
C GLU A 172 -2.45 -16.52 2.17
N GLU A 173 -2.23 -16.82 3.46
CA GLU A 173 -3.08 -17.70 4.28
C GLU A 173 -4.10 -16.91 5.12
N LEU A 174 -4.33 -15.62 4.83
CA LEU A 174 -5.39 -14.84 5.48
C LEU A 174 -6.63 -14.74 4.61
N PHE A 175 -7.80 -14.90 5.24
CA PHE A 175 -9.09 -14.90 4.59
C PHE A 175 -10.05 -13.94 5.28
N LEU A 176 -10.83 -13.19 4.50
CA LEU A 176 -12.01 -12.48 4.98
C LEU A 176 -13.20 -13.42 4.95
N VAL A 177 -13.77 -13.72 6.11
CA VAL A 177 -14.97 -14.55 6.22
C VAL A 177 -16.12 -13.72 6.78
N ARG A 178 -17.29 -13.86 6.16
CA ARG A 178 -18.52 -13.31 6.71
C ARG A 178 -19.13 -14.34 7.64
N ALA A 179 -19.33 -13.99 8.90
CA ALA A 179 -20.21 -14.71 9.80
C ALA A 179 -21.55 -14.85 9.10
N ALA A 180 -21.88 -16.07 8.70
CA ALA A 180 -23.18 -16.37 8.15
C ALA A 180 -24.20 -16.02 9.23
N GLY A 181 -24.94 -14.93 9.03
CA GLY A 181 -26.20 -14.74 9.73
C GLY A 181 -27.04 -15.96 9.41
N GLY A 182 -27.37 -16.75 10.44
CA GLY A 182 -28.37 -17.80 10.32
C GLY A 182 -29.63 -17.19 9.73
N VAL A 183 -30.12 -17.81 8.66
CA VAL A 183 -31.51 -17.64 8.22
C VAL A 183 -32.41 -18.34 9.24
#